data_AF-A0A832LWA1-F1
#
_entry.id   AF-A0A832LWA1-F1
#
_cell.length_a   1.000
_cell.length_b   1.000
_cell.length_c   1.000
_cell.angle_alpha   90.00
_cell.angle_beta   90.00
_cell.angle_gamma   90.00
#
_symmetry.space_group_name_H-M   'P 1'
#
loop_
_entity.id
_entity.type
_entity.pdbx_description
1 polymer ?
#
loop_
_entity_poly.entity_id
_entity_poly.type
_entity_poly.pdbx_seq_one_letter_code
_entity_poly.pdbx_strand_id
1 'polypeptide(L)'
;MTKAFTKYLLRKRKALLKLLLLNFILAPWLEYKERAFLRLDLSTFTLHVLGLKFPFESLFLFLPFIAALSSLFMALSMLLGRLWCGWFCPQTLVCDLTEPLKRKP
;
A
#
# COMPACT_ATOMS: atom_id res chain seq x y z
N MET A 1 5.68 -22.65 26.92
CA MET A 1 6.61 -21.72 26.22
C MET A 1 6.07 -21.13 24.92
N THR A 2 5.20 -21.82 24.16
CA THR A 2 4.68 -21.40 22.85
C THR A 2 3.82 -20.13 22.85
N LYS A 3 2.90 -19.96 23.81
CA LYS A 3 1.95 -18.82 23.81
C LYS A 3 2.63 -17.44 23.92
N ALA A 4 3.70 -17.33 24.71
CA ALA A 4 4.42 -16.07 24.88
C ALA A 4 5.18 -15.67 23.60
N PHE A 5 5.79 -16.64 22.93
CA PHE A 5 6.50 -16.45 21.66
C PHE A 5 5.54 -16.05 20.53
N THR A 6 4.38 -16.71 20.41
CA THR A 6 3.35 -16.33 19.43
C THR A 6 2.80 -14.92 19.68
N LYS A 7 2.60 -14.55 20.95
CA LYS A 7 2.15 -13.20 21.34
C LYS A 7 3.20 -12.12 21.02
N TYR A 8 4.48 -12.46 21.08
CA TYR A 8 5.57 -11.56 20.68
C TYR A 8 5.59 -11.34 19.16
N LEU A 9 5.55 -12.43 18.37
CA LEU A 9 5.49 -12.37 16.91
C LEU A 9 4.29 -11.57 16.38
N LEU A 10 3.11 -11.80 16.96
CA LEU A 10 1.90 -11.06 16.58
C LEU A 10 2.00 -9.55 16.89
N ARG A 11 2.64 -9.17 18.00
CA ARG A 11 2.87 -7.74 18.32
C ARG A 11 3.83 -7.08 17.35
N LYS A 12 4.92 -7.75 16.98
CA LYS A 12 5.88 -7.25 15.97
C LYS A 12 5.22 -7.10 14.60
N ARG A 13 4.44 -8.10 14.16
CA ARG A 13 3.66 -8.02 12.91
C ARG A 13 2.71 -6.83 12.91
N LYS A 14 1.92 -6.64 13.98
CA LYS A 14 1.02 -5.49 14.11
C LYS A 14 1.75 -4.14 14.13
N ALA A 15 2.96 -4.07 14.67
CA ALA A 15 3.77 -2.86 14.65
C ALA A 15 4.27 -2.53 13.23
N LEU A 16 4.80 -3.52 12.51
CA LEU A 16 5.24 -3.38 11.11
C LEU A 16 4.08 -2.95 10.20
N LEU A 17 2.92 -3.58 10.38
CA LEU A 17 1.69 -3.20 9.68
C LEU A 17 1.36 -1.73 9.95
N LYS A 18 1.19 -1.31 11.21
CA LYS A 18 0.88 0.10 11.54
C LYS A 18 1.86 1.10 10.92
N LEU A 19 3.16 0.77 10.88
CA LEU A 19 4.17 1.60 10.24
C LEU A 19 3.95 1.70 8.71
N LEU A 20 3.63 0.58 8.05
CA LEU A 20 3.31 0.55 6.62
C LEU A 20 2.07 1.41 6.29
N LEU A 21 1.01 1.31 7.09
CA LEU A 21 -0.19 2.13 6.91
C LEU A 21 0.10 3.61 7.08
N LEU A 22 0.85 3.97 8.13
CA LEU A 22 1.24 5.35 8.36
C LEU A 22 2.02 5.91 7.17
N ASN A 23 2.94 5.13 6.61
CA ASN A 23 3.68 5.52 5.41
C ASN A 23 2.75 5.74 4.20
N PHE A 24 1.76 4.86 3.98
CA PHE A 24 0.78 5.02 2.89
C PHE A 24 -0.09 6.28 3.03
N ILE A 25 -0.48 6.63 4.26
CA ILE A 25 -1.31 7.80 4.52
C ILE A 25 -0.50 9.09 4.43
N LEU A 26 0.75 9.07 4.92
CA LEU A 26 1.62 10.26 4.90
C LEU A 26 2.25 10.49 3.52
N ALA A 27 2.48 9.44 2.72
CA ALA A 27 3.10 9.53 1.40
C ALA A 27 2.50 10.62 0.49
N PRO A 28 1.18 10.75 0.29
CA PRO A 28 0.62 11.78 -0.60
C PRO A 28 0.73 13.20 -0.04
N TRP A 29 0.85 13.35 1.28
CA TRP A 29 0.91 14.66 1.95
C TRP A 29 2.34 15.17 2.14
N LEU A 30 3.35 14.33 1.92
CA LEU A 30 4.74 14.78 1.89
C LEU A 30 4.89 15.79 0.75
N GLU A 31 5.44 16.96 1.05
CA GLU A 31 5.72 17.98 0.06
C GLU A 31 7.14 17.78 -0.47
N TYR A 32 7.28 17.76 -1.80
CA TYR A 32 8.59 17.67 -2.45
C TYR A 32 8.69 18.78 -3.50
N LYS A 33 9.62 19.72 -3.29
CA LYS A 33 9.84 20.90 -4.16
C LYS A 33 8.57 21.75 -4.35
N GLU A 34 7.92 22.14 -3.26
CA GLU A 34 6.73 23.03 -3.23
C GLU A 34 5.47 22.49 -3.94
N ARG A 35 5.43 21.18 -4.21
CA ARG A 35 4.24 20.48 -4.69
C ARG A 35 4.06 19.17 -3.93
N ALA A 36 2.81 18.74 -3.73
CA ALA A 36 2.51 17.45 -3.11
C ALA A 36 3.20 16.31 -3.87
N PHE A 37 3.74 15.32 -3.13
CA PHE A 37 4.51 14.19 -3.65
C PHE A 37 3.77 13.38 -4.71
N LEU A 38 2.45 13.29 -4.59
CA LEU A 38 1.55 12.65 -5.55
C LEU A 38 0.35 13.57 -5.79
N ARG A 39 0.27 14.19 -6.97
CA ARG A 39 -0.85 15.08 -7.34
C ARG A 39 -1.41 14.69 -8.69
N LEU A 40 -2.73 14.55 -8.76
CA LEU A 40 -3.47 14.32 -10.00
C LEU A 40 -4.13 15.62 -10.44
N ASP A 41 -3.74 16.14 -11.60
CA ASP A 41 -4.38 17.30 -12.20
C ASP A 41 -5.42 16.81 -13.23
N LEU A 42 -6.69 16.96 -12.87
CA LEU A 42 -7.84 16.53 -13.67
C LEU A 42 -8.10 17.45 -14.86
N SER A 43 -7.68 18.72 -14.78
CA SER A 43 -7.94 19.70 -15.85
C SER A 43 -7.00 19.50 -17.03
N THR A 44 -5.77 19.09 -16.75
CA THR A 44 -4.74 18.89 -17.78
C THR A 44 -4.49 17.42 -18.08
N PHE A 45 -5.17 16.50 -17.39
CA PHE A 45 -4.86 15.07 -17.40
C PHE A 45 -3.34 14.85 -17.29
N THR A 46 -2.76 15.43 -16.24
CA THR A 46 -1.34 15.25 -15.92
C THR A 46 -1.18 14.70 -14.50
N LEU A 47 -0.37 13.66 -14.41
CA LEU A 47 -0.04 12.98 -13.17
C LEU A 47 1.32 13.48 -12.70
N HIS A 48 1.34 14.14 -11.55
CA HIS A 48 2.55 14.65 -10.93
C HIS A 48 3.05 13.67 -9.87
N VAL A 49 4.24 13.10 -10.09
CA VAL A 49 4.90 12.20 -9.14
C VAL A 49 6.27 12.77 -8.84
N LEU A 50 6.59 13.03 -7.57
CA LEU A 50 7.92 13.50 -7.16
C LEU A 50 8.41 14.78 -7.89
N GLY A 51 7.47 15.62 -8.35
CA GLY A 51 7.77 16.81 -9.15
C GLY A 51 7.99 16.55 -10.66
N LEU A 52 7.94 15.29 -11.12
CA LEU A 52 7.88 14.93 -12.54
C LEU A 52 6.45 15.03 -13.05
N LYS A 53 6.28 15.39 -14.33
CA LYS A 53 4.97 15.50 -14.99
C LYS A 53 4.80 14.34 -15.97
N PHE A 54 3.80 13.50 -15.75
CA PHE A 54 3.43 12.41 -16.64
C PHE A 54 2.06 12.72 -17.28
N PRO A 55 2.01 13.15 -18.55
CA PRO A 55 0.75 13.28 -19.27
C PRO A 55 0.11 11.89 -19.48
N PHE A 56 -1.23 11.81 -19.49
CA PHE A 56 -1.94 10.53 -19.66
C PHE A 56 -1.58 9.78 -20.96
N GLU A 57 -1.16 10.47 -22.01
CA GLU A 57 -0.69 9.85 -23.25
C GLU A 57 0.60 9.03 -23.02
N SER A 58 1.50 9.50 -22.15
CA SER A 58 2.70 8.76 -21.75
C SER A 58 2.40 7.58 -20.82
N LEU A 59 1.21 7.53 -20.23
CA LEU A 59 0.77 6.47 -19.33
C LEU A 59 0.58 5.13 -20.06
N PHE A 60 0.34 5.17 -21.38
CA PHE A 60 0.29 3.97 -22.22
C PHE A 60 1.62 3.20 -22.24
N LEU A 61 2.77 3.88 -22.10
CA LEU A 61 4.07 3.22 -22.00
C LEU A 61 4.21 2.41 -20.69
N PHE A 62 3.48 2.78 -19.64
CA PHE A 62 3.49 2.09 -18.35
C PHE A 62 2.48 0.93 -18.28
N LEU A 63 1.54 0.85 -19.22
CA LEU A 63 0.54 -0.22 -19.28
C LEU A 63 1.15 -1.64 -19.26
N PRO A 64 2.16 -1.99 -20.08
CA PRO A 64 2.79 -3.31 -20.02
C PRO A 64 3.48 -3.57 -18.69
N PHE A 65 4.08 -2.54 -18.07
CA PHE A 65 4.70 -2.66 -16.76
C PHE A 65 3.67 -2.95 -15.67
N ILE A 66 2.55 -2.22 -15.65
CA ILE A 66 1.44 -2.45 -14.71
C ILE A 66 0.83 -3.84 -14.91
N ALA A 67 0.64 -4.26 -16.16
CA ALA A 67 0.12 -5.59 -16.49
C ALA A 67 1.07 -6.71 -16.02
N ALA A 68 2.37 -6.55 -16.23
CA ALA A 68 3.38 -7.50 -15.76
C ALA A 68 3.40 -7.59 -14.23
N LEU A 69 3.38 -6.46 -13.52
CA LEU A 69 3.33 -6.43 -12.06
C LEU A 69 2.05 -7.08 -11.51
N SER A 70 0.92 -6.81 -12.14
CA SER A 70 -0.37 -7.40 -11.77
C SER A 70 -0.38 -8.90 -11.99
N SER A 71 0.18 -9.36 -13.11
CA SER A 71 0.29 -10.78 -13.45
C SER A 71 1.23 -11.50 -12.50
N LEU A 72 2.38 -10.89 -12.17
CA LEU A 72 3.32 -11.39 -11.18
C LEU A 72 2.67 -11.50 -9.80
N PHE A 73 1.94 -10.47 -9.38
CA PHE A 73 1.20 -10.48 -8.11
C PHE A 73 0.16 -11.61 -8.07
N MET A 74 -0.56 -11.83 -9.18
CA MET A 74 -1.53 -12.92 -9.30
C MET A 74 -0.84 -14.29 -9.24
N ALA A 75 0.26 -14.47 -9.97
CA ALA A 75 1.04 -15.71 -9.96
C ALA A 75 1.62 -16.01 -8.56
N LEU A 76 2.19 -15.01 -7.89
CA LEU A 76 2.67 -15.12 -6.51
C LEU A 76 1.54 -15.50 -5.55
N SER A 77 0.34 -14.95 -5.75
CA SER A 77 -0.83 -15.26 -4.93
C SER A 77 -1.34 -16.68 -5.14
N MET A 78 -1.21 -17.24 -6.36
CA MET A 78 -1.52 -18.64 -6.64
C MET A 78 -0.51 -19.60 -6.01
N LEU A 79 0.78 -19.25 -6.02
CA LEU A 79 1.86 -20.11 -5.52
C LEU A 79 2.02 -20.07 -3.99
N LEU A 80 1.97 -18.88 -3.40
CA LEU A 80 2.25 -18.64 -1.98
C LEU A 80 0.97 -18.37 -1.16
N GLY A 81 -0.20 -18.39 -1.82
CA GLY A 81 -1.47 -18.01 -1.22
C GLY A 81 -1.56 -16.51 -0.91
N ARG A 82 -2.43 -16.14 0.03
CA ARG A 82 -2.68 -14.74 0.45
C ARG A 82 -1.57 -14.14 1.33
N LEU A 83 -0.33 -14.59 1.18
CA LEU A 83 0.79 -14.13 2.00
C LEU A 83 1.03 -12.63 1.80
N TRP A 84 0.98 -12.14 0.56
CA TRP A 84 1.07 -10.71 0.29
C TRP A 84 -0.08 -9.92 0.92
N CYS A 85 -1.31 -10.37 0.70
CA CYS A 85 -2.49 -9.70 1.26
C CYS A 85 -2.49 -9.67 2.80
N GLY A 86 -1.95 -10.71 3.44
CA GLY A 86 -1.85 -10.78 4.91
C GLY A 86 -0.78 -9.86 5.54
N TRP A 87 0.20 -9.39 4.77
CA TRP A 87 1.35 -8.66 5.31
C TRP A 87 1.57 -7.27 4.72
N PHE A 88 1.11 -7.01 3.49
CA PHE A 88 1.41 -5.78 2.76
C PHE A 88 0.17 -5.02 2.29
N CYS A 89 -0.99 -5.68 2.17
CA CYS A 89 -2.18 -5.02 1.63
C CYS A 89 -2.77 -4.03 2.65
N PRO A 90 -2.92 -2.73 2.29
CA PRO A 90 -3.40 -1.70 3.22
C PRO A 90 -4.84 -1.96 3.68
N GLN A 91 -5.68 -2.56 2.83
CA GLN A 91 -7.07 -2.88 3.15
C GLN A 91 -7.17 -3.92 4.29
N THR A 92 -6.43 -5.03 4.19
CA THR A 92 -6.44 -6.09 5.21
C THR A 92 -5.97 -5.53 6.55
N LEU A 93 -4.97 -4.67 6.52
CA LEU A 93 -4.42 -4.03 7.70
C LEU A 93 -5.41 -3.14 8.44
N VAL A 94 -6.15 -2.29 7.71
CA VAL A 94 -7.17 -1.41 8.31
C VAL A 94 -8.26 -2.25 8.98
N CYS A 95 -8.72 -3.32 8.34
CA CYS A 95 -9.67 -4.26 8.93
C CYS A 95 -9.12 -4.92 10.21
N ASP A 96 -7.89 -5.45 10.18
CA ASP A 96 -7.25 -6.11 11.34
C ASP A 96 -7.05 -5.16 12.53
N LEU A 97 -6.82 -3.87 12.26
CA LEU A 97 -6.62 -2.85 13.28
C LEU A 97 -7.94 -2.38 13.90
N THR A 98 -9.01 -2.32 13.10
CA THR A 98 -10.35 -1.85 13.54
C THR A 98 -11.19 -2.96 14.17
N GLU A 99 -10.85 -4.24 13.96
CA GLU A 99 -11.58 -5.38 14.53
C GLU A 99 -11.79 -5.29 16.06
N PRO A 100 -10.78 -4.94 16.88
CA PRO A 100 -10.98 -4.79 18.33
C PRO A 100 -11.90 -3.62 18.69
N LEU A 101 -11.95 -2.58 17.86
CA LEU A 101 -12.83 -1.43 18.05
C LEU A 101 -14.28 -1.84 17.80
N LYS A 102 -14.52 -2.65 16.75
CA LYS A 102 -15.85 -3.19 16.43
C LYS A 102 -16.38 -4.18 17.49
N ARG A 103 -15.48 -4.79 18.27
CA ARG A 103 -15.85 -5.73 19.35
C ARG A 103 -16.16 -5.03 20.69
N LYS A 104 -15.95 -3.71 20.84
CA LYS A 104 -16.42 -2.99 22.02
C LYS A 104 -17.94 -2.81 21.93
N PRO A 105 -18.71 -3.19 22.97
CA PRO A 105 -20.15 -2.96 23.02
C PRO A 105 -20.48 -1.47 23.06
#